data_AF-A0A5C4SAF5-F1
#
_entry.id   AF-A0A5C4SAF5-F1
#
_cell.length_a   1.000
_cell.length_b   1.000
_cell.length_c   1.000
_cell.angle_alpha   90.00
_cell.angle_beta   90.00
_cell.angle_gamma   90.00
#
_symmetry.space_group_name_H-M   'P 1'
#
loop_
_entity.id
_entity.type
_entity.pdbx_description
1 polymer ?
#
loop_
_entity_poly.entity_id
_entity_poly.type
_entity_poly.pdbx_seq_one_letter_code
_entity_poly.pdbx_strand_id
1 'polypeptide(L)' 'MLSATDRAVFKETMAGLAGVGYEPLVVRKQVVAGMNYEFFCNARVVYPGTDWYPATVLIHKPLQGNAVIKKISKIAAH' A
#
# COMPACT_ATOMS: atom_id res chain seq x y z
N MET A 1 -6.34 -12.35 -4.74
CA MET A 1 -5.63 -11.93 -5.97
C MET A 1 -5.81 -10.42 -6.14
N LEU A 2 -4.79 -9.68 -6.57
CA LEU A 2 -4.88 -8.25 -6.85
C LEU A 2 -5.65 -7.99 -8.15
N SER A 3 -6.79 -7.30 -8.06
CA SER A 3 -7.54 -6.87 -9.25
C SER A 3 -6.94 -5.60 -9.88
N ALA A 4 -7.36 -5.28 -11.10
CA ALA A 4 -6.98 -4.03 -11.76
C ALA A 4 -7.40 -2.80 -10.94
N THR A 5 -8.59 -2.83 -10.34
CA THR A 5 -9.09 -1.77 -9.45
C THR A 5 -8.22 -1.60 -8.21
N ASP A 6 -7.81 -2.72 -7.57
CA ASP A 6 -6.95 -2.65 -6.38
C ASP A 6 -5.59 -2.03 -6.74
N ARG A 7 -5.04 -2.36 -7.92
CA ARG A 7 -3.79 -1.78 -8.43
C ARG A 7 -3.94 -0.29 -8.75
N ALA A 8 -5.07 0.13 -9.31
CA ALA A 8 -5.34 1.54 -9.60
C ALA A 8 -5.43 2.36 -8.30
N VAL A 9 -6.20 1.91 -7.32
CA VAL A 9 -6.28 2.56 -5.99
C VAL A 9 -4.90 2.68 -5.37
N PHE A 10 -4.11 1.60 -5.38
CA PHE A 10 -2.75 1.63 -4.85
C PHE A 10 -1.88 2.65 -5.59
N LYS A 11 -1.82 2.57 -6.93
CA LYS A 11 -0.98 3.46 -7.76
C LYS A 11 -1.35 4.93 -7.57
N GLU A 12 -2.64 5.26 -7.60
CA GLU A 12 -3.12 6.64 -7.44
C GLU A 12 -2.79 7.18 -6.05
N THR A 13 -3.00 6.38 -5.00
CA THR A 13 -2.75 6.83 -3.61
C THR A 13 -1.25 6.93 -3.31
N MET A 14 -0.43 6.08 -3.93
CA MET A 14 1.03 6.08 -3.73
C MET A 14 1.77 7.05 -4.66
N ALA A 15 1.10 7.62 -5.67
CA ALA A 15 1.66 8.61 -6.60
C ALA A 15 1.97 9.91 -5.86
N GLY A 16 3.16 9.98 -5.27
CA GLY A 16 3.61 11.09 -4.43
C GLY A 16 4.52 10.66 -3.30
N LEU A 17 4.54 9.37 -2.94
CA LEU A 17 5.56 8.82 -2.06
C LEU A 17 6.88 8.64 -2.81
N ALA A 18 7.94 9.22 -2.27
CA ALA A 18 9.32 9.06 -2.74
C ALA A 18 10.20 8.41 -1.65
N GLY A 19 11.37 7.90 -2.03
CA GLY A 19 12.36 7.33 -1.12
C GLY A 19 12.21 5.84 -0.82
N VAL A 20 11.00 5.27 -0.94
CA VAL A 20 10.76 3.82 -0.81
C VAL A 20 9.86 3.34 -1.95
N GLY A 21 10.29 2.32 -2.67
CA GLY A 21 9.48 1.59 -3.63
C GLY A 21 8.64 0.53 -2.92
N TYR A 22 7.35 0.43 -3.27
CA TYR A 22 6.42 -0.55 -2.74
C TYR A 22 5.79 -1.35 -3.88
N GLU A 23 5.96 -2.67 -3.86
CA GLU A 23 5.33 -3.58 -4.80
C GLU A 23 4.21 -4.37 -4.08
N PRO A 24 2.92 -4.13 -4.40
CA PRO A 24 1.82 -4.84 -3.76
C PRO A 24 1.76 -6.29 -4.26
N LEU A 25 1.75 -7.25 -3.31
CA LEU A 25 1.67 -8.68 -3.58
C LEU A 25 0.24 -9.21 -3.38
N VAL A 26 -0.39 -8.82 -2.28
CA VAL A 26 -1.77 -9.18 -1.95
C VAL A 26 -2.48 -8.01 -1.27
N VAL A 27 -3.81 -8.06 -1.27
CA VAL A 27 -4.66 -7.04 -0.66
C VAL A 27 -5.74 -7.69 0.19
N ARG A 28 -5.97 -7.14 1.38
CA ARG A 28 -7.13 -7.38 2.22
C ARG A 28 -8.08 -6.18 2.10
N LYS A 29 -9.36 -6.45 1.88
CA LYS A 29 -10.40 -5.42 1.77
C LYS A 29 -11.39 -5.53 2.91
N GLN A 30 -11.84 -4.38 3.41
CA GLN A 30 -12.83 -4.32 4.47
C GLN A 30 -13.80 -3.16 4.22
N VAL A 31 -15.10 -3.47 4.18
CA VAL A 31 -16.16 -2.47 4.08
C VAL A 31 -16.31 -1.74 5.41
N VAL A 32 -16.38 -0.41 5.34
CA VAL A 32 -16.60 0.52 6.47
C VAL A 32 -17.51 1.66 5.99
N ALA A 33 -17.38 2.88 6.50
CA ALA A 33 -17.89 4.09 5.86
C ALA A 33 -17.08 4.44 4.58
N GLY A 34 -17.07 3.50 3.62
CA GLY A 34 -16.13 3.44 2.50
C GLY A 34 -15.48 2.05 2.43
N MET A 35 -14.23 2.01 1.98
CA MET A 35 -13.45 0.77 1.84
C MET A 35 -12.03 0.97 2.37
N ASN A 36 -11.60 0.08 3.25
CA ASN A 36 -10.19 -0.05 3.61
C ASN A 36 -9.53 -1.08 2.70
N TYR A 37 -8.37 -0.71 2.17
CA TYR A 37 -7.46 -1.58 1.43
C TYR A 37 -6.17 -1.70 2.23
N GLU A 38 -5.81 -2.91 2.62
CA GLU A 38 -4.52 -3.18 3.26
C GLU A 38 -3.69 -4.04 2.32
N PHE A 39 -2.67 -3.42 1.75
CA PHE A 39 -1.74 -4.07 0.85
C PHE A 39 -0.58 -4.62 1.64
N PHE A 40 -0.26 -5.89 1.41
CA PHE A 40 1.02 -6.45 1.79
C PHE A 40 1.97 -6.25 0.61
N CYS A 41 3.07 -5.56 0.87
CA CYS A 41 4.02 -5.12 -0.13
C CYS A 41 5.40 -5.71 0.15
N ASN A 42 6.12 -5.99 -0.94
CA ASN A 42 7.57 -6.01 -0.88
C ASN A 42 8.08 -4.58 -1.04
N ALA A 43 8.83 -4.08 -0.07
CA ALA A 43 9.29 -2.69 -0.04
C ALA A 43 10.81 -2.61 -0.05
N ARG A 44 11.35 -1.57 -0.67
CA ARG A 44 12.80 -1.31 -0.72
C ARG A 44 13.07 0.18 -0.80
N VAL A 45 14.04 0.65 -0.04
CA VAL A 45 14.53 2.03 -0.15
C VAL A 45 15.10 2.25 -1.55
N VAL A 46 14.81 3.40 -2.16
CA VAL A 46 15.31 3.74 -3.51
C VAL A 46 16.77 4.23 -3.40
N TYR A 47 17.64 3.36 -2.86
CA TYR A 47 19.08 3.55 -2.73
C TYR A 47 19.79 2.24 -3.12
N PRO A 48 20.91 2.30 -3.87
CA PRO A 48 21.64 1.09 -4.26
C PRO A 48 22.09 0.27 -3.04
N GLY A 49 21.98 -1.05 -3.14
CA GLY A 49 22.48 -1.96 -2.11
C GLY A 49 21.58 -2.13 -0.87
N THR A 50 20.37 -1.55 -0.84
CA THR A 50 19.43 -1.83 0.27
C THR A 50 18.64 -3.11 0.02
N ASP A 51 18.38 -3.87 1.09
CA ASP A 51 17.57 -5.08 1.02
C ASP A 51 16.08 -4.79 0.89
N TRP A 52 15.38 -5.78 0.32
CA TRP A 52 13.93 -5.84 0.33
C TRP A 52 13.41 -6.20 1.72
N TYR A 53 12.27 -5.65 2.10
CA TYR A 53 11.60 -5.97 3.35
C TYR A 53 10.08 -5.99 3.19
N PRO A 54 9.37 -6.83 3.94
CA PRO A 54 7.92 -6.84 3.95
C PRO A 54 7.37 -5.56 4.61
N ALA A 55 6.33 -5.00 4.03
CA ALA A 55 5.62 -3.85 4.59
C ALA A 55 4.11 -3.97 4.36
N THR A 56 3.32 -3.34 5.21
CA THR A 56 1.89 -3.13 4.97
C THR A 56 1.60 -1.66 4.67
N VAL A 57 0.69 -1.43 3.73
CA VAL A 57 0.17 -0.11 3.37
C VAL A 57 -1.34 -0.15 3.53
N LEU A 58 -1.85 0.58 4.51
CA LEU A 58 -3.28 0.76 4.76
C LEU A 58 -3.76 2.03 4.08
N ILE A 59 -4.70 1.87 3.16
CA ILE A 59 -5.36 2.93 2.40
C ILE A 59 -6.85 2.93 2.77
N HIS A 60 -7.40 4.10 3.00
CA HIS A 60 -8.85 4.29 3.19
C HIS A 60 -9.41 5.06 1.99
N LYS A 61 -10.40 4.47 1.30
CA LYS A 61 -11.20 5.12 0.27
C LYS A 61 -12.57 5.46 0.85
N PRO A 62 -12.88 6.73 1.15
CA PRO A 62 -14.21 7.13 1.59
C PRO A 62 -15.25 6.95 0.46
N LEU A 63 -16.54 6.98 0.81
CA LEU A 63 -17.64 6.93 -0.16
C LEU A 63 -17.59 8.08 -1.19
N GLN A 64 -17.09 9.24 -0.75
CA GLN A 64 -16.90 10.43 -1.58
C GLN A 64 -15.49 11.01 -1.31
N GLY A 65 -14.79 11.42 -2.37
CA GLY A 65 -13.43 11.96 -2.29
C GLY A 65 -12.33 10.96 -2.64
N ASN A 66 -11.08 11.35 -2.43
CA ASN A 66 -9.90 10.59 -2.83
C ASN A 66 -9.48 9.55 -1.77
N ALA A 67 -8.82 8.48 -2.22
CA ALA A 67 -8.18 7.54 -1.31
C ALA A 67 -7.03 8.22 -0.56
N VAL A 68 -6.82 7.84 0.69
CA VAL A 68 -5.73 8.38 1.52
C VAL A 68 -4.98 7.25 2.22
N ILE A 69 -3.67 7.42 2.37
CA ILE A 69 -2.83 6.52 3.15
C ILE A 69 -3.12 6.78 4.63
N LYS A 70 -3.53 5.73 5.35
CA LYS A 70 -3.76 5.77 6.80
C LYS A 70 -2.55 5.32 7.59
N LYS A 71 -1.82 4.32 7.09
CA LYS A 71 -0.66 3.75 7.77
C LYS A 71 0.27 3.06 6.78
N ILE A 72 1.58 3.21 7.00
CA ILE A 72 2.60 2.35 6.40
C ILE A 72 3.38 1.73 7.55
N SER A 73 3.54 0.41 7.54
CA SER A 73 4.30 -0.31 8.58
C SER A 73 5.32 -1.22 7.93
N LYS A 74 6.58 -1.10 8.32
CA LYS A 74 7.57 -2.17 8.06
C LYS A 74 7.21 -3.36 8.95
N ILE A 75 7.20 -4.56 8.39
CA ILE A 75 7.04 -5.78 9.15
C ILE A 75 8.44 -6.26 9.51
N ALA A 76 8.77 -6.25 10.80
CA ALA A 76 10.01 -6.84 11.27
C ALA A 76 9.87 -8.37 11.26
N ALA A 77 10.87 -9.06 10.70
CA ALA A 77 11.07 -10.46 11.04
C ALA A 77 11.69 -10.47 12.45
N HIS A 78 10.97 -11.05 13.41
CA HIS A 78 11.50 -11.39 14.73
C HIS A 78 12.16 -12.76 14.67
#